data_AF-A0A6V7RBR8-F1
#
_entry.id   AF-A0A6V7RBR8-F1
#
_cell.length_a   1.000
_cell.length_b   1.000
_cell.length_c   1.000
_cell.angle_alpha   90.00
_cell.angle_beta   90.00
_cell.angle_gamma   90.00
#
_symmetry.space_group_name_H-M   'P 1'
#
loop_
_entity.id
_entity.type
_entity.pdbx_description
1 polymer ?
#
loop_
_entity_poly.entity_id
_entity_poly.type
_entity_poly.pdbx_seq_one_letter_code
_entity_poly.pdbx_strand_id
1 'polypeptide(L)'
;MIKNIIKTISLSVGIGSFIFLFSLMTIEPSKTILSVWIASALIGIASILYYTKVPKVIATVVQLVVGITAFTIVAIMNRWITMTITNIILYAGAILAIMIIIQLIFYLVSLSDSKQINQRLEEK
;
A
#
# COMPACT_ATOMS: atom_id res chain seq x y z
N MET A 1 -14.57 -5.67 13.84
CA MET A 1 -13.21 -5.10 13.84
C MET A 1 -12.18 -6.09 13.28
N ILE A 2 -12.01 -7.27 13.87
CA ILE A 2 -11.03 -8.30 13.41
C ILE A 2 -11.20 -8.67 11.93
N LYS A 3 -12.45 -8.82 11.47
CA LYS A 3 -12.79 -9.19 10.10
C LYS A 3 -12.36 -8.13 9.08
N ASN A 4 -12.42 -6.85 9.46
CA ASN A 4 -11.98 -5.73 8.62
C ASN A 4 -10.44 -5.64 8.60
N ILE A 5 -9.79 -5.86 9.74
CA ILE A 5 -8.33 -5.89 9.85
C ILE A 5 -7.75 -7.01 8.96
N ILE A 6 -8.32 -8.21 9.03
CA ILE A 6 -7.91 -9.35 8.19
C ILE A 6 -8.10 -9.02 6.71
N LYS A 7 -9.25 -8.43 6.33
CA LYS A 7 -9.51 -8.02 4.94
C LYS A 7 -8.47 -7.01 4.44
N THR A 8 -8.12 -6.01 5.24
CA THR A 8 -7.13 -4.98 4.90
C THR A 8 -5.71 -5.54 4.80
N ILE A 9 -5.35 -6.49 5.68
CA ILE A 9 -4.07 -7.20 5.60
C ILE A 9 -4.00 -8.04 4.32
N SER A 10 -5.05 -8.81 3.99
CA SER A 10 -5.09 -9.60 2.75
C SER A 10 -4.99 -8.73 1.50
N LEU A 11 -5.64 -7.56 1.50
CA LEU A 11 -5.55 -6.59 0.40
C LEU A 11 -4.14 -6.02 0.27
N SER A 12 -3.50 -5.70 1.40
CA SER A 12 -2.12 -5.19 1.43
C SER A 12 -1.11 -6.26 0.96
N VAL A 13 -1.30 -7.52 1.35
CA VAL A 13 -0.50 -8.66 0.88
C VAL A 13 -0.69 -8.89 -0.62
N GLY A 14 -1.92 -8.74 -1.14
CA GLY A 14 -2.20 -8.77 -2.58
C GLY A 14 -1.46 -7.68 -3.35
N ILE A 15 -1.47 -6.44 -2.83
CA ILE A 15 -0.73 -5.32 -3.41
C ILE A 15 0.78 -5.59 -3.39
N GLY A 16 1.32 -6.07 -2.27
CA GLY A 16 2.74 -6.45 -2.17
C GLY A 16 3.13 -7.54 -3.16
N SER A 17 2.27 -8.53 -3.33
CA SER A 17 2.49 -9.63 -4.28
C SER A 17 2.46 -9.13 -5.74
N PHE A 18 1.60 -8.17 -6.06
CA PHE A 18 1.59 -7.51 -7.37
C PHE A 18 2.89 -6.72 -7.62
N ILE A 19 3.36 -5.94 -6.64
CA ILE A 19 4.63 -5.19 -6.72
C ILE A 19 5.82 -6.15 -6.91
N PHE A 20 5.81 -7.29 -6.23
CA PHE A 20 6.83 -8.33 -6.40
C PHE A 20 6.81 -8.95 -7.79
N LEU A 21 5.64 -9.31 -8.32
CA LEU A 21 5.49 -9.85 -9.68
C LEU A 21 5.92 -8.84 -10.75
N PHE A 22 5.57 -7.56 -10.58
CA PHE A 22 6.05 -6.49 -11.45
C PHE A 22 7.57 -6.36 -11.39
N SER A 23 8.14 -6.41 -10.19
CA SER A 23 9.59 -6.36 -9.99
C SER A 23 10.28 -7.54 -10.66
N LEU A 24 9.74 -8.76 -10.55
CA LEU A 24 10.20 -9.99 -11.23
C LEU A 24 10.26 -9.87 -12.76
N MET A 25 9.30 -9.17 -13.37
CA MET A 25 9.29 -8.92 -14.81
C MET A 25 10.34 -7.90 -15.25
N THR A 26 10.73 -6.99 -14.36
CA THR A 26 11.63 -5.86 -14.68
C THR A 26 13.07 -6.06 -14.21
N ILE A 27 13.30 -6.91 -13.21
CA ILE A 27 14.56 -7.12 -12.50
C ILE A 27 14.58 -8.59 -12.06
N GLU A 28 15.63 -9.36 -12.36
CA GLU A 28 15.81 -10.72 -11.81
C GLU A 28 16.07 -10.63 -10.29
N PRO A 29 15.07 -10.82 -9.40
CA PRO A 29 15.24 -10.56 -7.98
C PRO A 29 15.70 -11.86 -7.31
N SER A 30 17.00 -11.94 -7.01
CA SER A 30 17.60 -13.17 -6.48
C SER A 30 17.35 -13.45 -5.00
N LYS A 31 16.58 -12.64 -4.26
CA LYS A 31 16.39 -12.84 -2.81
C LYS A 31 14.96 -12.54 -2.33
N THR A 32 14.27 -13.61 -1.97
CA THR A 32 13.25 -13.77 -0.90
C THR A 32 12.04 -12.80 -0.87
N ILE A 33 10.91 -13.30 -1.41
CA ILE A 33 9.54 -12.72 -1.35
C ILE A 33 9.06 -12.37 0.07
N LEU A 34 9.63 -13.03 1.10
CA LEU A 34 9.26 -12.84 2.50
C LEU A 34 9.42 -11.38 2.97
N SER A 35 10.44 -10.69 2.47
CA SER A 35 10.70 -9.29 2.78
C SER A 35 9.57 -8.36 2.30
N VAL A 36 9.04 -8.61 1.11
CA VAL A 36 7.89 -7.91 0.53
C VAL A 36 6.62 -8.17 1.35
N TRP A 37 6.42 -9.41 1.78
CA TRP A 37 5.28 -9.77 2.63
C TRP A 37 5.34 -9.07 3.99
N ILE A 38 6.52 -8.98 4.60
CA ILE A 38 6.72 -8.22 5.84
C ILE A 38 6.43 -6.73 5.64
N ALA A 39 6.95 -6.11 4.57
CA ALA A 39 6.64 -4.71 4.25
C ALA A 39 5.14 -4.48 4.04
N SER A 40 4.46 -5.42 3.38
CA SER A 40 3.02 -5.36 3.15
C SER A 40 2.21 -5.50 4.44
N ALA A 41 2.65 -6.35 5.36
CA ALA A 41 2.05 -6.48 6.68
C ALA A 41 2.18 -5.18 7.49
N LEU A 42 3.33 -4.50 7.43
CA LEU A 42 3.53 -3.20 8.09
C LEU A 42 2.57 -2.12 7.57
N ILE A 43 2.32 -2.08 6.25
CA ILE A 43 1.32 -1.20 5.65
C ILE A 43 -0.09 -1.55 6.13
N GLY A 44 -0.41 -2.85 6.21
CA GLY A 44 -1.68 -3.33 6.75
C GLY A 44 -1.90 -2.92 8.21
N ILE A 45 -0.85 -2.96 9.04
CA ILE A 45 -0.88 -2.48 10.43
C ILE A 45 -1.09 -0.97 10.47
N ALA A 46 -0.38 -0.19 9.64
CA ALA A 46 -0.57 1.27 9.56
C ALA A 46 -2.02 1.63 9.18
N SER A 47 -2.67 0.80 8.38
CA SER A 47 -4.06 0.97 7.97
C SER A 47 -5.08 0.78 9.11
N ILE A 48 -4.66 0.28 10.27
CA ILE A 48 -5.51 0.23 11.47
C ILE A 48 -5.90 1.65 11.92
N LEU A 49 -5.07 2.65 11.65
CA LEU A 49 -5.33 4.05 12.03
C LEU A 49 -6.65 4.58 11.45
N TYR A 50 -7.10 4.09 10.29
CA TYR A 50 -8.40 4.48 9.72
C TYR A 50 -9.61 4.02 10.55
N TYR A 51 -9.43 3.05 11.46
CA TYR A 51 -10.47 2.58 12.37
C TYR A 51 -10.39 3.23 13.76
N THR A 52 -9.47 4.17 13.96
CA THR A 52 -9.30 4.91 15.22
C THR A 52 -9.92 6.30 15.13
N LYS A 53 -9.78 7.11 16.21
CA LYS A 53 -10.22 8.51 16.23
C LYS A 53 -9.27 9.46 15.47
N VAL A 54 -8.21 8.95 14.86
CA VAL A 54 -7.24 9.76 14.12
C VAL A 54 -7.88 10.30 12.83
N PRO A 55 -7.63 11.59 12.47
CA PRO A 55 -8.09 12.14 11.21
C PRO A 55 -7.65 11.31 10.01
N LYS A 56 -8.55 11.06 9.06
CA LYS A 56 -8.29 10.23 7.87
C LYS A 56 -7.06 10.69 7.07
N VAL A 57 -6.84 12.00 6.99
CA VAL A 57 -5.66 12.58 6.32
C VAL A 57 -4.38 12.13 7.00
N ILE A 58 -4.33 12.17 8.34
CA ILE A 58 -3.17 11.73 9.12
C ILE A 58 -2.96 10.23 8.96
N ALA A 59 -4.01 9.42 9.04
CA ALA A 59 -3.93 7.99 8.80
C ALA A 59 -3.36 7.66 7.41
N THR A 60 -3.76 8.43 6.39
CA THR A 60 -3.25 8.29 5.01
C THR A 60 -1.78 8.64 4.90
N VAL A 61 -1.36 9.78 5.48
CA VAL A 61 0.04 10.20 5.49
C VAL A 61 0.92 9.15 6.19
N VAL A 62 0.48 8.63 7.34
CA VAL A 62 1.23 7.59 8.06
C VAL A 62 1.34 6.31 7.23
N GLN A 63 0.26 5.85 6.60
CA GLN A 63 0.29 4.68 5.74
C GLN A 63 1.25 4.85 4.56
N LEU A 64 1.26 6.03 3.93
CA LEU A 64 2.19 6.37 2.84
C LEU A 64 3.65 6.35 3.32
N VAL A 65 3.95 7.02 4.43
CA VAL A 65 5.32 7.07 4.98
C VAL A 65 5.81 5.68 5.35
N VAL A 66 4.98 4.87 6.02
CA VAL A 66 5.31 3.49 6.39
C VAL A 66 5.54 2.64 5.14
N GLY A 67 4.68 2.75 4.12
CA GLY A 67 4.82 1.97 2.89
C GLY A 67 6.07 2.31 2.10
N ILE A 68 6.34 3.60 1.88
CA ILE A 68 7.55 4.07 1.19
C ILE A 68 8.80 3.60 1.93
N THR A 69 8.84 3.78 3.25
CA THR A 69 10.00 3.40 4.06
C THR A 69 10.22 1.89 4.04
N ALA A 70 9.16 1.10 4.25
CA ALA A 70 9.24 -0.36 4.28
C ALA A 70 9.70 -0.93 2.92
N PHE A 71 9.12 -0.48 1.81
CA PHE A 71 9.50 -0.95 0.48
C PHE A 71 10.89 -0.47 0.06
N THR A 72 11.31 0.72 0.46
CA THR A 72 12.68 1.20 0.21
C THR A 72 13.70 0.36 0.95
N ILE A 73 13.45 0.03 2.22
CA ILE A 73 14.31 -0.87 3.00
C ILE A 73 14.39 -2.25 2.34
N VAL A 74 13.26 -2.81 1.92
CA VAL A 74 13.20 -4.10 1.22
C VAL A 74 14.02 -4.05 -0.08
N ALA A 75 13.90 -2.98 -0.86
CA ALA A 75 14.66 -2.82 -2.10
C ALA A 75 16.16 -2.76 -1.85
N ILE A 76 16.61 -2.08 -0.79
CA ILE A 76 18.03 -2.04 -0.38
C ILE A 76 18.49 -3.42 0.09
N MET A 77 17.72 -4.08 0.97
CA MET A 77 18.07 -5.39 1.53
C MET A 77 18.20 -6.47 0.46
N ASN A 78 17.31 -6.46 -0.53
CA ASN A 78 17.35 -7.41 -1.65
C ASN A 78 18.28 -6.97 -2.79
N ARG A 79 18.98 -5.84 -2.64
CA ARG A 79 19.87 -5.26 -3.65
C ARG A 79 19.17 -4.97 -4.99
N TRP A 80 17.88 -4.67 -4.96
CA TRP A 80 17.12 -4.21 -6.14
C TRP A 80 17.56 -2.82 -6.57
N ILE A 81 18.00 -2.01 -5.61
CA ILE A 81 18.56 -0.68 -5.84
C ILE A 81 19.94 -0.58 -5.19
N THR A 82 20.83 0.19 -5.82
CA THR A 82 22.11 0.58 -5.20
C THR A 82 21.85 1.58 -4.09
N MET A 83 22.68 1.56 -3.04
CA MET A 83 22.61 2.49 -1.92
C MET A 83 23.18 3.88 -2.27
N THR A 84 22.68 4.47 -3.36
CA THR A 84 22.95 5.84 -3.78
C THR A 84 21.70 6.68 -3.52
N ILE A 85 21.90 7.94 -3.13
CA ILE A 85 20.80 8.86 -2.79
C ILE A 85 19.83 8.98 -3.97
N THR A 86 20.34 9.09 -5.21
CA THR A 86 19.54 9.19 -6.43
C THR A 86 18.63 7.98 -6.62
N ASN A 87 19.15 6.75 -6.47
CA ASN A 87 18.35 5.54 -6.67
C ASN A 87 17.30 5.37 -5.57
N ILE A 88 17.63 5.74 -4.33
CA ILE A 88 16.69 5.72 -3.21
C ILE A 88 15.53 6.68 -3.46
N ILE A 89 15.82 7.93 -3.87
CA ILE A 89 14.79 8.94 -4.14
C ILE A 89 13.90 8.52 -5.31
N LEU A 90 14.49 8.03 -6.41
CA LEU A 90 13.73 7.57 -7.58
C LEU A 90 12.82 6.39 -7.23
N TYR A 91 13.32 5.41 -6.47
CA TYR A 91 12.54 4.27 -6.05
C TYR A 91 11.41 4.67 -5.09
N ALA A 92 11.71 5.51 -4.09
CA ALA A 92 10.71 6.04 -3.17
C ALA A 92 9.62 6.83 -3.91
N GLY A 93 9.99 7.63 -4.92
CA GLY A 93 9.07 8.35 -5.78
C GLY A 93 8.17 7.41 -6.60
N ALA A 94 8.72 6.33 -7.15
CA ALA A 94 7.95 5.31 -7.87
C ALA A 94 6.94 4.61 -6.95
N ILE A 95 7.35 4.22 -5.73
CA ILE A 95 6.46 3.62 -4.74
C ILE A 95 5.37 4.61 -4.31
N LEU A 96 5.70 5.88 -4.08
CA LEU A 96 4.72 6.91 -3.77
C LEU A 96 3.67 7.03 -4.88
N ALA A 97 4.09 7.07 -6.16
CA ALA A 97 3.19 7.13 -7.30
C ALA A 97 2.23 5.92 -7.34
N ILE A 98 2.75 4.70 -7.15
CA ILE A 98 1.95 3.47 -7.09
C ILE A 98 0.92 3.55 -5.95
N MET A 99 1.34 3.95 -4.75
CA MET A 99 0.44 4.05 -3.61
C MET A 99 -0.67 5.11 -3.82
N ILE A 100 -0.35 6.24 -4.46
CA ILE A 100 -1.34 7.26 -4.82
C ILE A 100 -2.37 6.70 -5.82
N ILE A 101 -1.92 5.98 -6.85
CA ILE A 101 -2.81 5.36 -7.83
C ILE A 101 -3.77 4.38 -7.14
N ILE A 102 -3.24 3.52 -6.26
CA ILE A 102 -4.04 2.56 -5.50
C ILE A 102 -5.06 3.29 -4.62
N GLN A 103 -4.64 4.32 -3.91
CA GLN A 103 -5.52 5.11 -3.04
C GLN A 103 -6.62 5.80 -3.84
N LEU A 104 -6.30 6.34 -5.01
CA LEU A 104 -7.25 6.97 -5.91
C LEU A 104 -8.30 5.97 -6.39
N ILE A 105 -7.89 4.75 -6.78
CA ILE A 105 -8.81 3.69 -7.19
C ILE A 105 -9.77 3.36 -6.03
N PHE A 106 -9.27 3.15 -4.81
CA PHE A 106 -10.14 2.88 -3.66
C PHE A 106 -11.08 4.03 -3.32
N TYR A 107 -10.60 5.27 -3.47
CA TYR A 107 -11.43 6.45 -3.28
C TYR A 107 -12.58 6.51 -4.29
N LEU A 108 -12.30 6.26 -5.58
CA LEU A 108 -13.32 6.23 -6.64
C LEU A 108 -14.34 5.11 -6.43
N VAL A 109 -13.89 3.91 -6.05
CA VAL A 109 -14.78 2.80 -5.70
C VAL A 109 -15.68 3.18 -4.51
N SER A 110 -15.10 3.75 -3.45
CA SER A 110 -15.87 4.20 -2.27
C SER A 110 -16.89 5.29 -2.60
N LEU A 111 -16.57 6.19 -3.53
CA LEU A 111 -17.49 7.21 -4.04
C LEU A 111 -18.67 6.59 -4.78
N SER A 112 -18.39 5.60 -5.64
CA SER A 112 -19.42 4.86 -6.39
C SER A 112 -20.37 4.12 -5.43
N ASP A 113 -19.81 3.41 -4.45
CA ASP A 113 -20.59 2.68 -3.44
C ASP A 113 -21.46 3.63 -2.62
N SER A 114 -20.94 4.81 -2.25
CA SER A 114 -21.70 5.82 -1.50
C SER A 114 -22.87 6.38 -2.32
N LYS A 115 -22.67 6.61 -3.63
CA LYS A 115 -23.74 7.05 -4.53
C LYS A 115 -24.84 6.00 -4.67
N GLN A 116 -24.49 4.72 -4.80
CA GLN A 116 -25.48 3.63 -4.85
C GLN A 116 -26.27 3.50 -3.56
N ILE A 117 -25.64 3.69 -2.39
CA ILE A 117 -26.34 3.65 -1.10
C ILE A 117 -27.32 4.82 -0.97
N ASN A 118 -26.91 6.03 -1.36
CA ASN A 118 -27.80 7.20 -1.32
C ASN A 118 -29.01 7.04 -2.26
N GLN A 119 -28.82 6.52 -3.47
CA GLN A 119 -29.93 6.23 -4.39
C GLN A 119 -30.94 5.26 -3.79
N ARG A 120 -30.47 4.20 -3.11
CA ARG A 120 -31.35 3.23 -2.42
C ARG A 120 -32.08 3.80 -1.20
N LEU A 121 -31.58 4.89 -0.63
CA LEU A 121 -32.21 5.58 0.50
C LEU A 121 -33.24 6.61 0.03
N GLU A 122 -33.05 7.21 -1.14
CA GLU A 122 -34.02 8.13 -1.77
C GLU A 122 -35.22 7.40 -2.40
N GLU A 123 -35.06 6.12 -2.79
CA GLU A 123 -36.14 5.27 -3.29
C GLU A 123 -37.05 4.69 -2.18
N LYS A 124 -36.80 5.01 -0.91
CA LYS A 124 -37.58 4.57 0.26
C LYS A 124 -38.33 5.72 0.92
#